data_AF-A0A9P0DCY0-F1
#
_entry.id   AF-A0A9P0DCY0-F1
#
_cell.length_a   1.000
_cell.length_b   1.000
_cell.length_c   1.000
_cell.angle_alpha   90.00
_cell.angle_beta   90.00
_cell.angle_gamma   90.00
#
_symmetry.space_group_name_H-M   'P 1'
#
loop_
_entity.id
_entity.type
_entity.pdbx_description
1 polymer ?
#
loop_
_entity_poly.entity_id
_entity_poly.type
_entity_poly.pdbx_seq_one_letter_code
_entity_poly.pdbx_strand_id
1 'polypeptide(L)'
;MTKSTMQNSKFELPAPKVIQKDFNLLQHLRKTFDLPLLDNYPNQPFKQIPLSNGSEEYKMIHKKFLPAEKKYKISQVRKIENTFILLHYHIAKSKFLSQNGALGFKEEFYFHGTAEENLTSICEFNFDRSKIITHKFGKGISFAKNSTFATHYPKNCKKINKVMVLAKMFYGNPLETGSKDTIVPKAPASYTSKNKTGTVLVKYDDASYYPAYVIYYQKKYKMKYVNFVGEDDDDHYDDWVEDYYDDDHYDDWVEDYYDDDHFDDWVEDYYDDYNDDDMYVNNYD
;
A
#
# COMPACT_ATOMS: atom_id res chain seq x y z
N MET A 1 24.80 -63.27 29.65
CA MET A 1 24.91 -62.27 28.57
C MET A 1 23.78 -62.50 27.58
N THR A 2 22.70 -61.73 27.69
CA THR A 2 21.58 -61.75 26.72
C THR A 2 21.61 -60.44 25.96
N LYS A 3 22.01 -60.49 24.68
CA LYS A 3 21.96 -59.33 23.78
C LYS A 3 20.51 -59.10 23.39
N SER A 4 19.93 -58.00 23.88
CA SER A 4 18.66 -57.46 23.39
C SER A 4 18.93 -56.74 22.07
N THR A 5 18.39 -57.27 20.96
CA THR A 5 18.46 -56.62 19.65
C THR A 5 17.28 -55.67 19.54
N MET A 6 17.55 -54.36 19.59
CA MET A 6 16.56 -53.33 19.26
C MET A 6 16.09 -53.52 17.82
N GLN A 7 14.79 -53.75 17.62
CA GLN A 7 14.16 -53.57 16.32
C GLN A 7 13.93 -52.08 16.10
N ASN A 8 14.77 -51.47 15.26
CA ASN A 8 14.47 -50.17 14.66
C ASN A 8 13.32 -50.36 13.67
N SER A 9 12.07 -50.15 14.10
CA SER A 9 10.95 -49.99 13.19
C SER A 9 11.13 -48.66 12.45
N LYS A 10 11.52 -48.76 11.19
CA LYS A 10 11.62 -47.61 10.28
C LYS A 10 10.19 -47.10 10.07
N PHE A 11 9.87 -45.95 10.65
CA PHE A 11 8.58 -45.29 10.43
C PHE A 11 8.54 -44.81 8.97
N GLU A 12 7.84 -45.55 8.11
CA GLU A 12 7.57 -45.15 6.74
C GLU A 12 6.31 -44.29 6.70
N LEU A 13 6.46 -43.05 6.21
CA LEU A 13 5.30 -42.21 5.92
C LEU A 13 4.48 -42.89 4.83
N PRO A 14 3.13 -42.94 4.97
CA PRO A 14 2.29 -43.46 3.91
C PRO A 14 2.53 -42.65 2.63
N ALA A 15 2.60 -43.36 1.49
CA ALA A 15 2.73 -42.71 0.20
C ALA A 15 1.63 -41.62 0.05
N PRO A 16 1.97 -40.42 -0.45
CA PRO A 16 0.99 -39.36 -0.65
C PRO A 16 -0.18 -39.91 -1.48
N LYS A 17 -1.39 -39.91 -0.93
CA LYS A 17 -2.57 -40.19 -1.73
C LYS A 17 -2.70 -39.07 -2.75
N VAL A 18 -2.61 -39.41 -4.04
CA VAL A 18 -2.93 -38.48 -5.12
C VAL A 18 -4.44 -38.23 -5.07
N ILE A 19 -4.84 -37.15 -4.42
CA ILE A 19 -6.22 -36.68 -4.46
C ILE A 19 -6.43 -36.14 -5.88
N GLN A 20 -7.35 -36.73 -6.65
CA GLN A 20 -7.81 -36.09 -7.89
C GLN A 20 -8.25 -34.68 -7.56
N LYS A 21 -7.74 -33.67 -8.28
CA LYS A 21 -8.10 -32.27 -8.09
C LYS A 21 -9.63 -32.14 -8.21
N ASP A 22 -10.32 -32.06 -7.07
CA ASP A 22 -11.75 -31.80 -7.05
C ASP A 22 -11.98 -30.30 -7.26
N PHE A 23 -12.03 -29.91 -8.53
CA PHE A 23 -12.33 -28.54 -8.91
C PHE A 23 -13.74 -28.11 -8.45
N ASN A 24 -14.66 -29.03 -8.10
CA ASN A 24 -16.00 -28.67 -7.66
C ASN A 24 -15.98 -27.89 -6.34
N LEU A 25 -15.09 -28.25 -5.40
CA LEU A 25 -14.97 -27.54 -4.13
C LEU A 25 -14.46 -26.10 -4.34
N LEU A 26 -13.43 -25.92 -5.17
CA LEU A 26 -12.89 -24.60 -5.47
C LEU A 26 -13.91 -23.74 -6.22
N GLN A 27 -14.64 -24.32 -7.17
CA GLN A 27 -15.73 -23.64 -7.88
C GLN A 27 -16.88 -23.27 -6.95
N HIS A 28 -17.23 -24.16 -6.01
CA HIS A 28 -18.24 -23.88 -4.99
C HIS A 28 -17.81 -22.72 -4.10
N LEU A 29 -16.60 -22.74 -3.56
CA LEU A 29 -16.08 -21.66 -2.72
C LEU A 29 -16.01 -20.33 -3.48
N ARG A 30 -15.49 -20.34 -4.71
CA ARG A 30 -15.45 -19.19 -5.62
C ARG A 30 -16.85 -18.61 -5.84
N LYS A 31 -17.86 -19.45 -6.07
CA LYS A 31 -19.26 -19.03 -6.21
C LYS A 31 -19.83 -18.46 -4.92
N THR A 32 -19.53 -19.08 -3.77
CA THR A 32 -19.97 -18.61 -2.44
C THR A 32 -19.46 -17.20 -2.12
N PHE A 33 -18.28 -16.84 -2.60
CA PHE A 33 -17.68 -15.51 -2.43
C PHE A 33 -17.85 -14.59 -3.64
N ASP A 34 -18.65 -14.97 -4.64
CA ASP A 34 -18.89 -14.21 -5.87
C ASP A 34 -17.60 -13.79 -6.60
N LEU A 35 -16.60 -14.67 -6.63
CA LEU A 35 -15.32 -14.42 -7.30
C LEU A 35 -15.39 -14.76 -8.79
N PRO A 36 -14.42 -14.35 -9.64
CA PRO A 36 -14.39 -14.73 -11.05
C PRO A 36 -14.20 -16.25 -11.28
N LEU A 37 -14.68 -16.78 -12.42
CA LEU A 37 -14.51 -18.20 -12.80
C LEU A 37 -13.04 -18.60 -12.95
N LEU A 38 -12.65 -19.74 -12.36
CA LEU A 38 -11.28 -20.26 -12.39
C LEU A 38 -10.84 -20.73 -13.79
N ASP A 39 -11.79 -21.22 -14.58
CA ASP A 39 -11.66 -21.74 -15.95
C ASP A 39 -11.22 -20.64 -16.93
N ASN A 40 -11.52 -19.39 -16.59
CA ASN A 40 -11.17 -18.19 -17.34
C ASN A 40 -9.88 -17.53 -16.84
N TYR A 41 -9.18 -18.15 -15.88
CA TYR A 41 -7.82 -17.74 -15.54
C TYR A 41 -6.88 -18.33 -16.59
N PRO A 42 -6.19 -17.50 -17.39
CA PRO A 42 -5.17 -17.99 -18.31
C PRO A 42 -4.06 -18.69 -17.52
N ASN A 43 -3.04 -19.20 -18.20
CA ASN A 43 -1.76 -19.60 -17.58
C ASN A 43 -1.07 -18.48 -16.75
N GLN A 44 -1.72 -17.31 -16.57
CA GLN A 44 -1.28 -16.21 -15.73
C GLN A 44 -2.06 -16.20 -14.40
N PRO A 45 -1.37 -16.18 -13.25
CA PRO A 45 -1.97 -16.33 -11.92
C PRO A 45 -2.80 -15.13 -11.45
N PHE A 46 -2.69 -13.98 -12.12
CA PHE A 46 -3.47 -12.78 -11.82
C PHE A 46 -3.66 -11.93 -13.09
N LYS A 47 -4.64 -11.01 -13.05
CA LYS A 47 -4.84 -9.97 -14.08
C LYS A 47 -4.62 -8.59 -13.46
N GLN A 48 -4.12 -7.65 -14.27
CA GLN A 48 -4.09 -6.22 -13.95
C GLN A 48 -5.04 -5.48 -14.89
N ILE A 49 -6.07 -4.86 -14.34
CA ILE A 49 -7.08 -4.13 -15.10
C ILE A 49 -6.87 -2.63 -14.87
N PRO A 50 -6.48 -1.85 -15.90
CA PRO A 50 -6.42 -0.40 -15.79
C PRO A 50 -7.78 0.18 -15.40
N LEU A 51 -7.80 1.05 -14.40
CA LEU A 51 -9.01 1.78 -14.02
C LEU A 51 -9.12 3.08 -14.79
N SER A 52 -10.33 3.40 -15.25
CA SER A 52 -10.65 4.72 -15.79
C SER A 52 -10.72 5.75 -14.66
N ASN A 53 -10.16 6.94 -14.89
CA ASN A 53 -10.14 8.04 -13.92
C ASN A 53 -11.55 8.46 -13.46
N GLY A 54 -12.58 8.23 -14.27
CA GLY A 54 -13.97 8.54 -13.93
C GLY A 54 -14.70 7.46 -13.12
N SER A 55 -14.10 6.28 -12.94
CA SER A 55 -14.74 5.16 -12.22
C SER A 55 -14.82 5.41 -10.71
N GLU A 56 -15.86 4.88 -10.06
CA GLU A 56 -16.01 5.01 -8.60
C GLU A 56 -14.87 4.35 -7.83
N GLU A 57 -14.32 3.23 -8.33
CA GLU A 57 -13.12 2.61 -7.76
C GLU A 57 -11.93 3.56 -7.81
N TYR A 58 -11.69 4.23 -8.94
CA TYR A 58 -10.60 5.21 -9.04
C TYR A 58 -10.81 6.38 -8.10
N LYS A 59 -12.01 6.97 -8.04
CA LYS A 59 -12.33 8.09 -7.14
C LYS A 59 -12.10 7.74 -5.66
N MET A 60 -12.47 6.52 -5.25
CA MET A 60 -12.20 6.03 -3.89
C MET A 60 -10.68 5.99 -3.62
N ILE A 61 -9.90 5.47 -4.56
CA ILE A 61 -8.44 5.34 -4.43
C ILE A 61 -7.77 6.71 -4.42
N HIS A 62 -8.18 7.60 -5.32
CA HIS A 62 -7.71 8.99 -5.38
C HIS A 62 -8.00 9.74 -4.08
N LYS A 63 -9.22 9.64 -3.54
CA LYS A 63 -9.57 10.20 -2.23
C LYS A 63 -8.66 9.70 -1.10
N LYS A 64 -8.29 8.41 -1.10
CA LYS A 64 -7.34 7.86 -0.12
C LYS A 64 -5.91 8.35 -0.34
N PHE A 65 -5.55 8.65 -1.59
CA PHE A 65 -4.22 9.11 -1.96
C PHE A 65 -3.99 10.60 -1.70
N LEU A 66 -5.05 11.40 -1.59
CA LEU A 66 -5.03 12.87 -1.35
C LEU A 66 -3.90 13.37 -0.42
N PRO A 67 -3.57 12.73 0.73
CA PRO A 67 -2.48 13.19 1.58
C PRO A 67 -1.12 13.32 0.86
N ALA A 68 -0.81 12.39 -0.05
CA ALA A 68 0.41 12.40 -0.86
C ALA A 68 0.30 13.34 -2.07
N GLU A 69 -0.91 13.77 -2.44
CA GLU A 69 -1.15 14.55 -3.64
C GLU A 69 -0.53 15.95 -3.58
N LYS A 70 -0.19 16.45 -2.39
CA LYS A 70 0.57 17.70 -2.23
C LYS A 70 1.90 17.68 -3.00
N LYS A 71 2.66 16.57 -2.91
CA LYS A 71 3.97 16.41 -3.57
C LYS A 71 3.91 15.50 -4.80
N TYR A 72 2.86 14.70 -4.98
CA TYR A 72 2.80 13.65 -6.01
C TYR A 72 1.50 13.68 -6.82
N LYS A 73 1.50 13.10 -8.02
CA LYS A 73 0.31 12.94 -8.87
C LYS A 73 0.18 11.48 -9.29
N ILE A 74 -1.02 10.91 -9.17
CA ILE A 74 -1.32 9.58 -9.71
C ILE A 74 -1.22 9.64 -11.25
N SER A 75 -0.47 8.70 -11.83
CA SER A 75 -0.37 8.53 -13.28
C SER A 75 -1.25 7.38 -13.77
N GLN A 76 -1.37 6.29 -13.00
CA GLN A 76 -2.20 5.14 -13.35
C GLN A 76 -2.61 4.35 -12.10
N VAL A 77 -3.82 3.81 -12.12
CA VAL A 77 -4.26 2.80 -11.15
C VAL A 77 -4.63 1.51 -11.88
N ARG A 78 -4.18 0.37 -11.37
CA ARG A 78 -4.52 -0.96 -11.88
C ARG A 78 -5.19 -1.77 -10.77
N LYS A 79 -6.38 -2.30 -11.02
CA LYS A 79 -7.02 -3.30 -10.18
C LYS A 79 -6.36 -4.65 -10.39
N ILE A 80 -6.08 -5.33 -9.29
CA ILE A 80 -5.52 -6.67 -9.31
C ILE A 80 -6.67 -7.66 -9.15
N GLU A 81 -6.67 -8.69 -9.98
CA GLU A 81 -7.58 -9.83 -9.88
C GLU A 81 -6.80 -11.13 -9.78
N ASN A 82 -6.59 -11.59 -8.55
CA ASN A 82 -6.04 -12.90 -8.24
C ASN A 82 -7.05 -13.70 -7.40
N THR A 83 -7.79 -14.63 -8.03
CA THR A 83 -8.84 -15.39 -7.35
C THR A 83 -8.30 -16.27 -6.22
N PHE A 84 -7.08 -16.81 -6.35
CA PHE A 84 -6.52 -17.66 -5.32
C PHE A 84 -6.22 -16.88 -4.05
N ILE A 85 -5.59 -15.70 -4.17
CA ILE A 85 -5.35 -14.83 -3.00
C ILE A 85 -6.66 -14.29 -2.45
N LEU A 86 -7.62 -13.88 -3.30
CA LEU A 86 -8.96 -13.47 -2.85
C LEU A 86 -9.66 -14.58 -2.07
N LEU A 87 -9.59 -15.83 -2.53
CA LEU A 87 -10.19 -16.96 -1.85
C LEU A 87 -9.56 -17.17 -0.46
N HIS A 88 -8.23 -17.14 -0.37
CA HIS A 88 -7.53 -17.21 0.93
C HIS A 88 -7.96 -16.07 1.85
N TYR A 89 -8.08 -14.86 1.33
CA TYR A 89 -8.55 -13.69 2.06
C TYR A 89 -9.96 -13.88 2.62
N HIS A 90 -10.90 -14.34 1.80
CA HIS A 90 -12.27 -14.57 2.21
C HIS A 90 -12.41 -15.70 3.24
N ILE A 91 -11.69 -16.82 3.06
CA ILE A 91 -11.65 -17.92 4.04
C ILE A 91 -11.07 -17.43 5.38
N ALA A 92 -9.95 -16.68 5.34
CA ALA A 92 -9.33 -16.14 6.54
C ALA A 92 -10.26 -15.16 7.26
N LYS A 93 -11.00 -14.32 6.51
CA LYS A 93 -12.01 -13.42 7.07
C LYS A 93 -13.15 -14.19 7.74
N SER A 94 -13.68 -15.23 7.11
CA SER A 94 -14.72 -16.09 7.69
C SER A 94 -14.25 -16.76 8.97
N LYS A 95 -13.02 -17.28 8.99
CA LYS A 95 -12.39 -17.83 10.20
C LYS A 95 -12.23 -16.77 11.29
N PHE A 96 -11.76 -15.57 10.94
CA PHE A 96 -11.59 -14.49 11.89
C PHE A 96 -12.93 -14.10 12.55
N LEU A 97 -13.98 -13.93 11.75
CA LEU A 97 -15.31 -13.57 12.24
C LEU A 97 -15.96 -14.68 13.06
N SER A 98 -15.75 -15.96 12.72
CA SER A 98 -16.30 -17.07 13.50
C SER A 98 -15.63 -17.22 14.87
N GLN A 99 -14.34 -16.88 14.97
CA GLN A 99 -13.58 -16.98 16.21
C GLN A 99 -13.73 -15.75 17.12
N ASN A 100 -13.91 -14.56 16.56
CA ASN A 100 -13.86 -13.30 17.31
C ASN A 100 -15.19 -12.52 17.29
N GLY A 101 -16.16 -12.94 16.48
CA GLY A 101 -17.38 -12.17 16.22
C GLY A 101 -17.15 -10.94 15.33
N ALA A 102 -18.20 -10.17 15.11
CA ALA A 102 -18.16 -8.96 14.28
C ALA A 102 -17.88 -7.67 15.07
N LEU A 103 -17.93 -7.72 16.41
CA LEU A 103 -17.72 -6.53 17.24
C LEU A 103 -16.26 -6.06 17.12
N GLY A 104 -16.08 -4.81 16.71
CA GLY A 104 -14.74 -4.23 16.52
C GLY A 104 -13.99 -4.75 15.29
N PHE A 105 -14.62 -5.57 14.45
CA PHE A 105 -14.09 -5.96 13.14
C PHE A 105 -13.96 -4.72 12.25
N LYS A 106 -12.81 -4.61 11.58
CA LYS A 106 -12.53 -3.57 10.59
C LYS A 106 -12.00 -4.22 9.32
N GLU A 107 -12.47 -3.72 8.19
CA GLU A 107 -11.97 -4.07 6.87
C GLU A 107 -11.71 -2.78 6.10
N GLU A 108 -10.43 -2.50 5.85
CA GLU A 108 -9.97 -1.21 5.37
C GLU A 108 -8.87 -1.38 4.32
N PHE A 109 -8.56 -0.28 3.63
CA PHE A 109 -7.45 -0.24 2.70
C PHE A 109 -6.25 0.48 3.31
N TYR A 110 -5.07 -0.11 3.17
CA TYR A 110 -3.80 0.45 3.60
C TYR A 110 -2.78 0.37 2.47
N PHE A 111 -1.83 1.30 2.47
CA PHE A 111 -0.79 1.43 1.47
C PHE A 111 0.47 0.64 1.85
N HIS A 112 1.15 0.12 0.85
CA HIS A 112 2.49 -0.48 0.97
C HIS A 112 3.37 0.07 -0.14
N GLY A 113 4.31 0.95 0.20
CA GLY A 113 5.32 1.44 -0.73
C GLY A 113 6.32 0.34 -1.05
N THR A 114 6.62 0.12 -2.33
CA THR A 114 7.52 -0.94 -2.78
C THR A 114 8.20 -0.56 -4.09
N ALA A 115 9.28 -1.26 -4.43
CA ALA A 115 9.94 -1.11 -5.72
C ALA A 115 9.11 -1.80 -6.82
N GLU A 116 9.17 -1.27 -8.04
CA GLU A 116 8.41 -1.80 -9.18
C GLU A 116 8.76 -3.25 -9.50
N GLU A 117 10.03 -3.65 -9.31
CA GLU A 117 10.48 -5.03 -9.50
C GLU A 117 9.76 -6.05 -8.59
N ASN A 118 9.18 -5.62 -7.47
CA ASN A 118 8.47 -6.51 -6.55
C ASN A 118 7.02 -6.77 -6.96
N LEU A 119 6.42 -5.92 -7.79
CA LEU A 119 4.98 -5.93 -8.06
C LEU A 119 4.48 -7.25 -8.62
N THR A 120 5.19 -7.82 -9.59
CA THR A 120 4.80 -9.11 -10.19
C THR A 120 4.71 -10.18 -9.11
N SER A 121 5.73 -10.30 -8.26
CA SER A 121 5.74 -11.28 -7.18
C SER A 121 4.65 -11.03 -6.14
N ILE A 122 4.36 -9.77 -5.80
CA ILE A 122 3.29 -9.41 -4.85
C ILE A 122 1.92 -9.77 -5.43
N CYS A 123 1.66 -9.45 -6.70
CA CYS A 123 0.36 -9.71 -7.31
C CYS A 123 0.12 -11.20 -7.57
N GLU A 124 1.19 -11.96 -7.81
CA GLU A 124 1.14 -13.40 -8.07
C GLU A 124 1.09 -14.24 -6.79
N PHE A 125 1.98 -13.96 -5.84
CA PHE A 125 2.23 -14.80 -4.66
C PHE A 125 1.85 -14.14 -3.34
N ASN A 126 1.25 -12.95 -3.37
CA ASN A 126 1.05 -12.07 -2.20
C ASN A 126 2.37 -11.50 -1.65
N PHE A 127 2.28 -10.69 -0.60
CA PHE A 127 3.45 -10.12 0.08
C PHE A 127 4.28 -11.21 0.79
N ASP A 128 5.59 -11.17 0.60
CA ASP A 128 6.54 -12.09 1.21
C ASP A 128 7.33 -11.39 2.32
N ARG A 129 7.05 -11.75 3.58
CA ARG A 129 7.72 -11.18 4.75
C ARG A 129 9.23 -11.43 4.76
N SER A 130 9.73 -12.49 4.09
CA SER A 130 11.16 -12.81 4.04
C SER A 130 11.95 -11.82 3.18
N LYS A 131 11.27 -11.05 2.32
CA LYS A 131 11.86 -9.98 1.50
C LYS A 131 11.90 -8.62 2.21
N ILE A 132 11.36 -8.52 3.42
CA ILE A 132 11.37 -7.27 4.18
C ILE A 132 12.72 -7.14 4.89
N ILE A 133 13.47 -6.08 4.55
CA ILE A 133 14.83 -5.85 5.06
C ILE A 133 14.81 -5.07 6.38
N THR A 134 13.87 -4.13 6.54
CA THR A 134 13.81 -3.23 7.69
C THR A 134 12.50 -3.39 8.45
N HIS A 135 12.60 -3.51 9.78
CA HIS A 135 11.47 -3.73 10.67
C HIS A 135 11.49 -2.69 11.79
N LYS A 136 10.53 -1.77 11.79
CA LYS A 136 10.39 -0.75 12.85
C LYS A 136 9.35 -1.12 13.90
N PHE A 137 8.22 -1.69 13.46
CA PHE A 137 7.05 -1.98 14.30
C PHE A 137 6.71 -3.47 14.39
N GLY A 138 7.60 -4.32 13.85
CA GLY A 138 7.43 -5.78 13.86
C GLY A 138 8.10 -6.47 12.68
N LYS A 139 8.45 -7.75 12.86
CA LYS A 139 8.99 -8.65 11.83
C LYS A 139 7.90 -9.30 10.96
N GLY A 140 6.92 -8.48 10.59
CA GLY A 140 5.88 -8.81 9.61
C GLY A 140 5.90 -7.83 8.45
N ILE A 141 4.82 -7.79 7.69
CA ILE A 141 4.66 -6.85 6.58
C ILE A 141 3.95 -5.60 7.09
N SER A 142 4.57 -4.45 6.90
CA SER A 142 4.05 -3.15 7.33
C SER A 142 3.19 -2.51 6.25
N PHE A 143 2.03 -2.00 6.65
CA PHE A 143 1.09 -1.28 5.81
C PHE A 143 0.72 0.04 6.47
N ALA A 144 0.78 1.14 5.73
CA ALA A 144 0.50 2.48 6.23
C ALA A 144 -0.92 2.90 5.91
N LYS A 145 -1.59 3.55 6.87
CA LYS A 145 -2.93 4.10 6.65
C LYS A 145 -2.92 5.31 5.71
N ASN A 146 -1.83 6.07 5.74
CA ASN A 146 -1.64 7.31 4.99
C ASN A 146 -0.66 7.10 3.81
N SER A 147 -1.02 7.61 2.63
CA SER A 147 -0.22 7.50 1.40
C SER A 147 1.12 8.25 1.46
N THR A 148 1.19 9.37 2.19
CA THR A 148 2.43 10.12 2.40
C THR A 148 3.46 9.26 3.13
N PHE A 149 3.05 8.57 4.19
CA PHE A 149 3.94 7.67 4.93
C PHE A 149 4.44 6.53 4.04
N ALA A 150 3.55 5.88 3.28
CA ALA A 150 3.92 4.81 2.37
C ALA A 150 4.87 5.28 1.24
N THR A 151 4.80 6.54 0.84
CA THR A 151 5.64 7.09 -0.22
C THR A 151 7.13 7.14 0.14
N HIS A 152 7.49 7.14 1.43
CA HIS A 152 8.89 7.05 1.85
C HIS A 152 9.52 5.66 1.58
N TYR A 153 8.73 4.69 1.11
CA TYR A 153 9.19 3.34 0.80
C TYR A 153 9.12 3.06 -0.72
N PRO A 154 10.13 2.38 -1.29
CA PRO A 154 11.35 1.94 -0.65
C PRO A 154 12.24 3.15 -0.28
N LYS A 155 12.92 3.07 0.87
CA LYS A 155 13.77 4.15 1.37
C LYS A 155 14.83 4.53 0.34
N ASN A 156 15.19 5.81 0.28
CA ASN A 156 16.23 6.37 -0.59
C ASN A 156 15.95 6.19 -2.10
N CYS A 157 14.71 5.88 -2.48
CA CYS A 157 14.31 5.84 -3.88
C CYS A 157 14.07 7.25 -4.41
N LYS A 158 15.09 7.79 -5.10
CA LYS A 158 15.06 9.09 -5.79
C LYS A 158 14.37 9.03 -7.17
N LYS A 159 13.65 7.96 -7.48
CA LYS A 159 12.92 7.85 -8.76
C LYS A 159 11.74 8.82 -8.76
N ILE A 160 11.63 9.60 -9.84
CA ILE A 160 10.46 10.46 -10.11
C ILE A 160 9.19 9.61 -10.17
N ASN A 161 9.26 8.47 -10.86
CA ASN A 161 8.17 7.51 -10.98
C ASN A 161 8.24 6.50 -9.84
N LYS A 162 7.15 6.36 -9.12
CA LYS A 162 7.01 5.51 -7.95
C LYS A 162 5.75 4.65 -8.06
N VAL A 163 5.73 3.61 -7.25
CA VAL A 163 4.61 2.68 -7.19
C VAL A 163 4.34 2.26 -5.76
N MET A 164 3.07 2.05 -5.45
CA MET A 164 2.64 1.48 -4.19
C MET A 164 1.49 0.52 -4.41
N VAL A 165 1.32 -0.42 -3.49
CA VAL A 165 0.19 -1.34 -3.47
C VAL A 165 -0.82 -0.85 -2.45
N LEU A 166 -2.09 -0.75 -2.83
CA LEU A 166 -3.20 -0.53 -1.92
C LEU A 166 -3.80 -1.89 -1.58
N ALA A 167 -3.50 -2.38 -0.38
CA ALA A 167 -3.96 -3.67 0.11
C ALA A 167 -5.29 -3.52 0.87
N LYS A 168 -6.25 -4.39 0.56
CA LYS A 168 -7.45 -4.58 1.37
C LYS A 168 -7.11 -5.51 2.52
N MET A 169 -7.41 -5.15 3.75
CA MET A 169 -7.08 -5.98 4.90
C MET A 169 -8.12 -5.89 6.00
N PHE A 170 -8.17 -6.92 6.83
CA PHE A 170 -9.01 -6.93 8.02
C PHE A 170 -8.21 -7.13 9.30
N TYR A 171 -8.77 -6.62 10.39
CA TYR A 171 -8.24 -6.70 11.74
C TYR A 171 -9.36 -6.41 12.75
N GLY A 172 -9.08 -6.57 14.04
CA GLY A 172 -10.00 -6.27 15.14
C GLY A 172 -9.37 -5.37 16.20
N ASN A 173 -10.19 -4.97 17.17
CA ASN A 173 -9.76 -4.22 18.35
C ASN A 173 -9.57 -5.16 19.57
N PRO A 174 -8.68 -4.82 20.52
CA PRO A 174 -7.75 -3.68 20.50
C PRO A 174 -6.55 -3.93 19.58
N LEU A 175 -5.88 -2.86 19.17
CA LEU A 175 -4.59 -2.93 18.48
C LEU A 175 -3.45 -3.01 19.51
N GLU A 176 -2.64 -4.06 19.42
CA GLU A 176 -1.39 -4.17 20.18
C GLU A 176 -0.28 -3.37 19.48
N THR A 177 0.47 -2.56 20.23
CA THR A 177 1.66 -1.87 19.70
C THR A 177 2.82 -2.86 19.55
N GLY A 178 3.35 -2.98 18.33
CA GLY A 178 4.53 -3.80 18.04
C GLY A 178 5.84 -3.01 18.12
N SER A 179 6.95 -3.73 18.23
CA SER A 179 8.31 -3.18 18.20
C SER A 179 9.16 -3.90 17.15
N LYS A 180 10.36 -3.39 16.87
CA LYS A 180 11.34 -4.03 15.97
C LYS A 180 11.66 -5.50 16.33
N ASP A 181 11.47 -5.86 17.60
CA ASP A 181 11.76 -7.19 18.13
C ASP A 181 10.54 -8.12 18.15
N THR A 182 9.34 -7.61 17.82
CA THR A 182 8.12 -8.43 17.73
C THR A 182 8.22 -9.37 16.52
N ILE A 183 8.41 -10.67 16.78
CA ILE A 183 8.40 -11.72 15.76
C ILE A 183 7.01 -12.35 15.62
N VAL A 184 6.31 -12.46 16.75
CA VAL A 184 4.94 -12.96 16.83
C VAL A 184 4.16 -12.05 17.77
N PRO A 185 3.01 -11.49 17.35
CA PRO A 185 2.11 -10.72 18.22
C PRO A 185 1.59 -11.58 19.38
N LYS A 186 1.12 -10.96 20.47
CA LYS A 186 0.49 -11.72 21.54
C LYS A 186 -0.81 -12.32 21.02
N ALA A 187 -1.00 -13.62 21.27
CA ALA A 187 -2.20 -14.35 20.87
C ALA A 187 -3.47 -13.64 21.36
N PRO A 188 -4.59 -13.65 20.60
CA PRO A 188 -4.85 -14.43 19.38
C PRO A 188 -4.65 -13.66 18.06
N ALA A 189 -4.21 -12.40 18.09
CA ALA A 189 -4.11 -11.57 16.90
C ALA A 189 -2.89 -11.95 16.05
N SER A 190 -3.00 -11.93 14.73
CA SER A 190 -1.87 -12.06 13.79
C SER A 190 -1.41 -10.70 13.26
N TYR A 191 -1.60 -9.64 14.06
CA TYR A 191 -1.27 -8.27 13.70
C TYR A 191 -0.88 -7.43 14.91
N THR A 192 -0.03 -6.43 14.68
CA THR A 192 0.27 -5.32 15.61
C THR A 192 0.06 -3.99 14.89
N SER A 193 0.17 -2.88 15.61
CA SER A 193 0.17 -1.52 15.05
C SER A 193 1.35 -0.69 15.57
N LYS A 194 1.61 0.45 14.93
CA LYS A 194 2.48 1.50 15.49
C LYS A 194 1.84 2.12 16.75
N ASN A 195 0.55 2.41 16.69
CA ASN A 195 -0.19 3.11 17.73
C ASN A 195 -1.66 2.65 17.78
N LYS A 196 -2.43 3.15 18.76
CA LYS A 196 -3.85 2.76 18.96
C LYS A 196 -4.76 3.16 17.79
N THR A 197 -4.37 4.16 16.99
CA THR A 197 -5.13 4.62 15.82
C THR A 197 -4.84 3.80 14.55
N GLY A 198 -3.80 2.96 14.58
CA GLY A 198 -3.43 2.08 13.47
C GLY A 198 -2.79 2.82 12.32
N THR A 199 -1.95 3.84 12.57
CA THR A 199 -1.26 4.59 11.50
C THR A 199 -0.38 3.69 10.62
N VAL A 200 0.22 2.67 11.22
CA VAL A 200 0.85 1.53 10.54
C VAL A 200 0.31 0.25 11.17
N LEU A 201 -0.13 -0.69 10.35
CA LEU A 201 -0.45 -2.06 10.75
C LEU A 201 0.64 -2.99 10.26
N VAL A 202 1.06 -3.91 11.14
CA VAL A 202 1.99 -4.99 10.80
C VAL A 202 1.23 -6.30 10.82
N LYS A 203 1.28 -7.04 9.73
CA LYS A 203 0.61 -8.34 9.57
C LYS A 203 1.64 -9.46 9.58
N TYR A 204 1.35 -10.55 10.29
CA TYR A 204 2.28 -11.67 10.52
C TYR A 204 1.79 -12.99 9.89
N ASP A 205 0.53 -13.04 9.49
CA ASP A 205 -0.06 -14.11 8.67
C ASP A 205 -0.07 -13.74 7.18
N ASP A 206 -0.42 -14.69 6.31
CA ASP A 206 -0.33 -14.51 4.84
C ASP A 206 -1.67 -14.25 4.15
N ALA A 207 -2.78 -14.18 4.90
CA ALA A 207 -4.13 -14.26 4.32
C ALA A 207 -5.10 -13.15 4.77
N SER A 208 -4.78 -12.37 5.80
CA SER A 208 -5.67 -11.29 6.28
C SER A 208 -5.52 -9.97 5.51
N TYR A 209 -4.86 -10.02 4.35
CA TYR A 209 -4.71 -8.92 3.40
C TYR A 209 -4.67 -9.43 1.95
N TYR A 210 -5.05 -8.56 1.03
CA TYR A 210 -5.11 -8.80 -0.41
C TYR A 210 -4.56 -7.58 -1.16
N PRO A 211 -3.58 -7.70 -2.08
CA PRO A 211 -3.09 -6.60 -2.89
C PRO A 211 -4.16 -6.21 -3.92
N ALA A 212 -5.04 -5.27 -3.57
CA ALA A 212 -6.25 -4.98 -4.36
C ALA A 212 -5.97 -4.07 -5.56
N TYR A 213 -5.07 -3.10 -5.40
CA TYR A 213 -4.72 -2.16 -6.45
C TYR A 213 -3.23 -1.86 -6.45
N VAL A 214 -2.70 -1.54 -7.63
CA VAL A 214 -1.38 -0.94 -7.82
C VAL A 214 -1.57 0.50 -8.28
N ILE A 215 -0.92 1.43 -7.59
CA ILE A 215 -0.99 2.86 -7.86
C ILE A 215 0.38 3.30 -8.34
N TYR A 216 0.45 3.74 -9.59
CA TYR A 216 1.61 4.41 -10.17
C TYR A 216 1.42 5.91 -10.01
N TYR A 217 2.46 6.59 -9.56
CA TYR A 217 2.43 8.01 -9.26
C TYR A 217 3.82 8.63 -9.43
N GLN A 218 3.87 9.95 -9.59
CA GLN A 218 5.12 10.66 -9.83
C GLN A 218 5.21 11.96 -9.03
N LYS A 219 6.42 12.41 -8.71
CA LYS A 219 6.67 13.70 -8.05
C LYS A 219 6.13 14.83 -8.95
N LYS A 220 5.44 15.81 -8.36
CA LYS A 220 5.04 17.03 -9.05
C LYS A 220 6.27 17.93 -9.16
N TYR A 221 6.55 18.46 -10.35
CA TYR A 221 7.55 19.51 -10.50
C TYR A 221 6.99 20.82 -9.93
N LYS A 222 7.79 21.51 -9.11
CA LYS A 222 7.51 22.90 -8.77
C LYS A 222 8.11 23.77 -9.88
N MET A 223 7.28 24.56 -10.55
CA MET A 223 7.75 25.67 -11.37
C MET A 223 8.34 26.73 -10.42
N LYS A 224 9.55 27.19 -10.67
CA LYS A 224 10.11 28.38 -10.03
C LYS A 224 10.28 29.42 -11.14
N TYR A 225 9.53 30.51 -11.08
CA TYR A 225 9.80 31.66 -11.95
C TYR A 225 11.08 32.32 -11.45
N VAL A 226 12.12 32.32 -12.28
CA VAL A 226 13.39 32.99 -11.97
C VAL A 226 13.39 34.30 -12.76
N ASN A 227 13.27 35.44 -12.07
CA ASN A 227 13.46 36.74 -12.72
C ASN A 227 14.96 36.95 -12.95
N PHE A 228 15.39 36.91 -14.20
CA PHE A 228 16.70 37.43 -14.58
C PHE A 228 16.59 38.94 -14.74
N VAL A 229 17.02 39.68 -13.72
CA VAL A 229 17.30 41.12 -13.90
C VAL A 229 18.72 41.19 -14.45
N GLY A 230 18.85 41.34 -15.76
CA GLY A 230 20.12 41.70 -16.38
C GLY A 230 20.49 43.11 -15.96
N GLU A 231 21.56 43.26 -15.18
CA GLU A 231 22.31 44.51 -15.14
C GLU A 231 23.08 44.59 -16.46
N ASP A 232 22.50 45.29 -17.44
CA ASP A 232 23.20 46.28 -18.28
C ASP A 232 22.33 46.67 -19.49
N ASP A 233 22.01 47.96 -19.52
CA ASP A 233 21.61 48.86 -20.62
C ASP A 233 20.49 48.45 -21.62
N ASP A 234 19.40 49.24 -21.53
CA ASP A 234 18.50 49.66 -22.62
C ASP A 234 18.15 48.62 -23.71
N ASP A 235 17.17 47.76 -23.41
CA ASP A 235 15.99 47.48 -24.23
C ASP A 235 15.23 46.27 -23.65
N HIS A 236 14.08 46.53 -23.02
CA HIS A 236 13.26 45.51 -22.36
C HIS A 236 12.66 44.51 -23.37
N TYR A 237 13.25 43.32 -23.46
CA TYR A 237 12.53 42.09 -23.76
C TYR A 237 12.59 41.19 -22.52
N ASP A 238 11.44 40.95 -21.88
CA ASP A 238 11.26 39.90 -20.88
C ASP A 238 11.42 38.54 -21.58
N ASP A 239 12.63 38.00 -21.57
CA ASP A 239 12.88 36.63 -22.03
C ASP A 239 12.72 35.67 -20.84
N TRP A 240 11.57 35.00 -20.79
CA TRP A 240 11.23 34.05 -19.74
C TRP A 240 11.99 32.74 -19.97
N VAL A 241 12.99 32.45 -19.16
CA VAL A 241 13.69 31.15 -19.21
C VAL A 241 12.95 30.13 -18.34
N GLU A 242 12.40 29.10 -18.98
CA GLU A 242 11.75 27.95 -18.33
C GLU A 242 12.80 27.00 -17.73
N ASP A 243 13.06 27.12 -16.43
CA ASP A 243 14.00 26.24 -15.73
C ASP A 243 13.30 25.27 -14.78
N TYR A 244 13.47 23.97 -15.03
CA TYR A 244 12.97 22.87 -14.19
C TYR A 244 14.06 22.41 -13.21
N TYR A 245 13.88 22.59 -11.90
CA TYR A 245 14.80 22.06 -10.87
C TYR A 245 14.13 21.04 -9.94
N ASP A 246 14.84 19.96 -9.63
CA ASP A 246 14.47 18.98 -8.61
C ASP A 246 15.01 19.48 -7.25
N ASP A 247 14.11 19.81 -6.32
CA ASP A 247 14.39 20.45 -5.00
C ASP A 247 15.10 19.51 -3.99
N ASP A 248 15.92 18.59 -4.49
CA ASP A 248 16.51 17.45 -3.78
C ASP A 248 17.69 17.83 -2.85
N HIS A 249 17.93 19.11 -2.58
CA HIS A 249 19.09 19.56 -1.79
C HIS A 249 18.77 20.15 -0.42
N TYR A 250 17.51 20.42 -0.08
CA TYR A 250 17.15 20.96 1.24
C TYR A 250 16.36 20.01 2.16
N ASP A 251 15.70 18.98 1.63
CA ASP A 251 14.89 18.05 2.46
C ASP A 251 15.74 16.91 3.11
N ASP A 252 16.97 16.65 2.63
CA ASP A 252 17.82 15.52 3.09
C ASP A 252 18.37 15.66 4.53
N TRP A 253 18.34 16.87 5.14
CA TRP A 253 18.90 17.12 6.49
C TRP A 253 17.86 17.27 7.61
N VAL A 254 16.58 17.43 7.27
CA VAL A 254 15.53 17.73 8.28
C VAL A 254 14.65 16.51 8.57
N GLU A 255 14.53 15.55 7.65
CA GLU A 255 13.60 14.42 7.81
C GLU A 255 14.08 13.29 8.73
N ASP A 256 15.39 13.19 9.02
CA ASP A 256 15.92 12.20 9.97
C ASP A 256 15.56 12.48 11.44
N TYR A 257 15.00 13.67 11.74
CA TYR A 257 14.63 14.09 13.10
C TYR A 257 13.12 14.09 13.39
N TYR A 258 12.25 13.83 12.41
CA TYR A 258 10.81 13.73 12.65
C TYR A 258 10.35 12.28 12.88
N ASP A 259 11.06 11.60 13.79
CA ASP A 259 10.42 10.62 14.66
C ASP A 259 9.77 11.39 15.81
N ASP A 260 8.46 11.62 15.73
CA ASP A 260 7.49 11.45 16.83
C ASP A 260 6.19 12.25 16.59
N ASP A 261 5.08 11.50 16.63
CA ASP A 261 3.76 11.89 17.16
C ASP A 261 2.97 13.13 16.69
N HIS A 262 3.39 13.87 15.65
CA HIS A 262 2.67 15.10 15.24
C HIS A 262 2.02 15.14 13.85
N PHE A 263 1.80 13.99 13.21
CA PHE A 263 1.12 13.99 11.90
C PHE A 263 -0.42 14.06 11.96
N ASP A 264 -1.03 14.03 13.15
CA ASP A 264 -2.50 13.96 13.30
C ASP A 264 -3.22 15.32 13.44
N ASP A 265 -2.54 16.47 13.42
CA ASP A 265 -3.16 17.78 13.71
C ASP A 265 -3.33 18.76 12.54
N TRP A 266 -3.05 18.38 11.28
CA TRP A 266 -3.17 19.31 10.14
C TRP A 266 -3.99 18.73 8.98
N VAL A 267 -5.26 18.45 9.25
CA VAL A 267 -6.30 18.36 8.22
C VAL A 267 -7.52 19.14 8.69
N GLU A 268 -7.38 20.46 8.81
CA GLU A 268 -8.51 21.39 8.71
C GLU A 268 -7.95 22.72 8.18
N ASP A 269 -8.76 23.36 7.34
CA ASP A 269 -8.53 24.63 6.66
C ASP A 269 -7.55 24.61 5.49
N TYR A 270 -8.08 24.42 4.27
CA TYR A 270 -7.77 25.26 3.10
C TYR A 270 -8.56 24.76 1.89
N TYR A 271 -9.85 25.12 1.85
CA TYR A 271 -10.64 25.28 0.63
C TYR A 271 -11.73 26.31 0.95
N ASP A 272 -11.43 27.58 0.68
CA ASP A 272 -12.34 28.58 0.11
C ASP A 272 -11.65 29.94 0.17
N ASP A 273 -11.07 30.36 -0.96
CA ASP A 273 -10.99 31.76 -1.37
C ASP A 273 -10.59 31.80 -2.85
N TYR A 274 -11.60 31.58 -3.71
CA TYR A 274 -11.61 32.10 -5.06
C TYR A 274 -12.91 32.88 -5.21
N ASN A 275 -12.87 34.17 -4.87
CA ASN A 275 -13.68 35.22 -5.46
C ASN A 275 -13.20 36.57 -4.92
N ASP A 276 -12.34 37.24 -5.69
CA ASP A 276 -12.31 38.70 -5.77
C ASP A 276 -11.64 39.07 -7.10
N ASP A 277 -12.45 39.11 -8.16
CA ASP A 277 -12.18 39.95 -9.31
C ASP A 277 -12.50 41.39 -8.89
N ASP A 278 -11.50 42.06 -8.33
CA ASP A 278 -11.59 43.46 -7.95
C ASP A 278 -11.07 44.39 -9.05
N MET A 279 -11.72 45.54 -9.11
CA MET A 279 -11.68 46.57 -10.13
C MET A 279 -10.29 47.18 -10.40
N TYR A 280 -10.05 47.57 -11.66
CA TYR A 280 -9.45 48.86 -12.04
C TYR A 280 -10.03 49.30 -13.40
N VAL A 281 -11.02 50.21 -13.41
CA VAL A 281 -10.91 51.66 -13.64
C VAL A 281 -10.16 52.04 -14.92
N ASN A 282 -10.87 52.72 -15.84
CA ASN A 282 -10.30 53.81 -16.63
C ASN A 282 -11.36 54.90 -16.86
N ASN A 283 -11.12 56.06 -16.26
CA ASN A 283 -11.73 57.35 -16.62
C ASN A 283 -11.24 57.76 -18.01
N TYR A 284 -12.07 58.45 -18.80
CA TYR A 284 -11.80 59.78 -19.38
C TYR A 284 -13.06 60.26 -20.13
N ASP A 285 -13.47 61.48 -19.76
CA ASP A 285 -14.46 62.41 -20.34
C ASP A 285 -15.97 62.05 -20.39
#